data_AF-A0A968DVH5-F1
#
_entry.id   AF-A0A968DVH5-F1
#
_cell.length_a   1.000
_cell.length_b   1.000
_cell.length_c   1.000
_cell.angle_alpha   90.00
_cell.angle_beta   90.00
_cell.angle_gamma   90.00
#
_symmetry.space_group_name_H-M   'P 1'
#
loop_
_entity.id
_entity.type
_entity.pdbx_description
1 polymer ?
#
loop_
_entity_poly.entity_id
_entity_poly.type
_entity_poly.pdbx_seq_one_letter_code
_entity_poly.pdbx_strand_id
1 'polypeptide(L)'
;FTDKQIILDVLQDRSPYRPYGQYLSAGQQPTNLPGVRERWKFIEQTLKKAPLIKIVPMIGSMGCPYTCSFCIDSTVSYQPMEFDVIKEDLRFLLTKYKRPRVGWHDPNFGIRFDDYMNVIEEAVPPDSIDFIAESSLSILTEPHLERLKRNGFKAILPGIESWYEMGNKSKTGSKQGEEKLQKVSDHVNMILRYLPYVQTNFVLGLDSDEGPAPFELTKKFIDMTPAAFPAYSLLSAFGQAAPLNLEYQRGERVLPFPFHFLNNNHAMNLKPRNYSWPEFYDHVIDVTTHSFSWRSVANRFHATTTKIPKWMNFVRAISSEGFGRLKFYRKVRRLLEEDRAFRDYFEGETTELPQFYHNLIKRDLRELWEWLPKRAIHHNPYAYFNAEQEREEKARFSKAQVVA
;
A
#
# COMPACT_ATOMS: atom_id res chain seq x y z
N PHE A 1 -9.78 -1.81 16.32
CA PHE A 1 -8.99 -0.64 16.73
C PHE A 1 -8.34 -0.86 18.09
N THR A 2 -7.51 0.07 18.57
CA THR A 2 -6.90 0.03 19.91
C THR A 2 -6.99 1.41 20.55
N ASP A 3 -6.96 1.46 21.88
CA ASP A 3 -6.90 2.68 22.68
C ASP A 3 -6.03 2.48 23.92
N LYS A 4 -5.85 3.54 24.71
CA LYS A 4 -5.03 3.48 25.92
C LYS A 4 -5.57 2.50 26.96
N GLN A 5 -6.89 2.35 27.06
CA GLN A 5 -7.50 1.45 28.05
C GLN A 5 -7.22 0.00 27.68
N ILE A 6 -7.44 -0.39 26.42
CA ILE A 6 -7.13 -1.74 25.94
C ILE A 6 -5.65 -2.08 26.13
N ILE A 7 -4.74 -1.13 25.87
CA ILE A 7 -3.31 -1.36 26.12
C ILE A 7 -3.05 -1.58 27.61
N LEU A 8 -3.68 -0.80 28.50
CA LEU A 8 -3.55 -0.99 29.94
C LEU A 8 -4.11 -2.34 30.38
N ASP A 9 -5.26 -2.74 29.86
CA ASP A 9 -5.90 -4.03 30.14
C ASP A 9 -4.97 -5.17 29.75
N VAL A 10 -4.38 -5.13 28.54
CA VAL A 10 -3.40 -6.14 28.08
C VAL A 10 -2.13 -6.18 28.94
N LEU A 11 -1.68 -5.05 29.47
CA LEU A 11 -0.48 -4.99 30.32
C LEU A 11 -0.75 -5.46 31.77
N GLN A 12 -1.97 -5.27 32.24
CA GLN A 12 -2.40 -5.64 33.59
C GLN A 12 -2.88 -7.10 33.65
N ASP A 13 -3.65 -7.54 32.66
CA ASP A 13 -4.16 -8.88 32.58
C ASP A 13 -3.14 -9.83 31.93
N ARG A 14 -2.55 -10.68 32.77
CA ARG A 14 -1.56 -11.68 32.37
C ARG A 14 -2.15 -13.09 32.35
N SER A 15 -3.48 -13.21 32.40
CA SER A 15 -4.17 -14.48 32.45
C SER A 15 -3.96 -15.25 31.14
N PRO A 16 -3.76 -16.58 31.19
CA PRO A 16 -3.62 -17.38 29.98
C PRO A 16 -5.00 -17.61 29.34
N TYR A 17 -5.33 -16.82 28.32
CA TYR A 17 -6.52 -17.02 27.50
C TYR A 17 -6.33 -18.16 26.50
N ARG A 18 -6.43 -19.40 26.97
CA ARG A 18 -6.31 -20.62 26.15
C ARG A 18 -7.67 -21.29 25.94
N PRO A 19 -7.85 -22.01 24.81
CA PRO A 19 -6.87 -22.27 23.76
C PRO A 19 -6.84 -21.21 22.62
N TYR A 20 -7.82 -20.32 22.54
CA TYR A 20 -8.02 -19.45 21.36
C TYR A 20 -7.48 -18.01 21.47
N GLY A 21 -7.10 -17.56 22.66
CA GLY A 21 -6.79 -16.15 22.91
C GLY A 21 -8.05 -15.30 23.12
N GLN A 22 -7.83 -14.02 23.43
CA GLN A 22 -8.88 -13.02 23.49
C GLN A 22 -8.66 -11.99 22.38
N TYR A 23 -9.70 -11.73 21.59
CA TYR A 23 -9.70 -10.65 20.63
C TYR A 23 -10.21 -9.38 21.31
N LEU A 24 -9.33 -8.38 21.44
CA LEU A 24 -9.67 -7.07 21.99
C LEU A 24 -9.63 -6.04 20.87
N SER A 25 -10.69 -5.24 20.77
CA SER A 25 -10.76 -4.13 19.82
C SER A 25 -11.55 -2.99 20.41
N ALA A 26 -10.99 -1.78 20.31
CA ALA A 26 -11.71 -0.56 20.62
C ALA A 26 -12.85 -0.37 19.60
N GLY A 27 -13.94 0.27 20.04
CA GLY A 27 -15.09 0.57 19.19
C GLY A 27 -14.80 1.64 18.13
N GLN A 28 -13.75 2.43 18.33
CA GLN A 28 -13.30 3.47 17.39
C GLN A 28 -11.78 3.57 17.36
N GLN A 29 -11.26 4.26 16.36
CA GLN A 29 -9.84 4.60 16.27
C GLN A 29 -9.41 5.55 17.41
N PRO A 30 -8.11 5.58 17.77
CA PRO A 30 -7.64 6.43 18.85
C PRO A 30 -7.88 7.92 18.52
N THR A 31 -8.40 8.68 19.47
CA THR A 31 -8.65 10.13 19.28
C THR A 31 -7.36 10.95 19.32
N ASN A 32 -6.34 10.45 20.02
CA ASN A 32 -5.02 11.06 20.12
C ASN A 32 -3.93 10.00 19.95
N LEU A 33 -2.84 10.38 19.27
CA LEU A 33 -1.63 9.58 19.13
C LEU A 33 -0.41 10.43 19.55
N PRO A 34 0.58 9.84 20.23
CA PRO A 34 1.79 10.58 20.60
C PRO A 34 2.50 11.17 19.38
N GLY A 35 2.81 12.47 19.44
CA GLY A 35 3.50 13.19 18.38
C GLY A 35 4.93 12.67 18.12
N VAL A 36 5.57 13.17 17.07
CA VAL A 36 6.98 12.92 16.74
C VAL A 36 7.90 13.27 17.92
N ARG A 37 7.64 14.39 18.61
CA ARG A 37 8.42 14.84 19.77
C ARG A 37 8.40 13.80 20.90
N GLU A 38 7.22 13.29 21.24
CA GLU A 38 7.06 12.27 22.28
C GLU A 38 7.67 10.93 21.86
N ARG A 39 7.55 10.58 20.57
CA ARG A 39 8.10 9.35 20.01
C ARG A 39 9.59 9.47 19.63
N TRP A 40 10.24 10.62 19.83
CA TRP A 40 11.59 10.90 19.32
C TRP A 40 12.61 9.86 19.75
N LYS A 41 12.55 9.39 21.01
CA LYS A 41 13.45 8.36 21.54
C LYS A 41 13.45 7.07 20.71
N PHE A 42 12.31 6.70 20.11
CA PHE A 42 12.18 5.53 19.24
C PHE A 42 12.53 5.86 17.79
N ILE A 43 12.08 7.01 17.30
CA ILE A 43 12.35 7.48 15.93
C ILE A 43 13.86 7.64 15.72
N GLU A 44 14.57 8.30 16.64
CA GLU A 44 16.01 8.55 16.54
C GLU A 44 16.82 7.25 16.45
N GLN A 45 16.45 6.23 17.24
CA GLN A 45 17.09 4.91 17.20
C GLN A 45 16.91 4.24 15.83
N THR A 46 15.72 4.32 15.25
CA THR A 46 15.47 3.79 13.90
C THR A 46 16.24 4.58 12.85
N LEU A 47 16.29 5.91 12.93
CA LEU A 47 17.03 6.75 12.01
C LEU A 47 18.55 6.53 12.07
N LYS A 48 19.10 6.09 13.20
CA LYS A 48 20.52 5.69 13.30
C LYS A 48 20.86 4.47 12.43
N LYS A 49 19.87 3.62 12.11
CA LYS A 49 20.04 2.46 11.21
C LYS A 49 20.09 2.85 9.73
N ALA A 50 19.69 4.08 9.38
CA ALA A 50 19.71 4.60 8.01
C ALA A 50 20.94 5.52 7.81
N PRO A 51 22.00 5.05 7.12
CA PRO A 51 23.27 5.77 7.08
C PRO A 51 23.25 7.00 6.15
N LEU A 52 22.42 7.01 5.11
CA LEU A 52 22.46 8.02 4.04
C LEU A 52 21.27 8.98 4.04
N ILE A 53 20.05 8.44 4.08
CA ILE A 53 18.82 9.23 3.99
C ILE A 53 17.97 8.94 5.22
N LYS A 54 17.77 9.97 6.05
CA LYS A 54 16.91 9.93 7.23
C LYS A 54 15.60 10.64 6.91
N ILE A 55 14.49 9.91 7.01
CA ILE A 55 13.13 10.40 6.79
C ILE A 55 12.36 10.14 8.07
N VAL A 56 11.90 11.21 8.71
CA VAL A 56 11.10 11.15 9.93
C VAL A 56 9.67 10.74 9.55
N PRO A 57 9.13 9.63 10.09
CA PRO A 57 7.76 9.23 9.84
C PRO A 57 6.80 10.10 10.67
N MET A 58 5.85 10.76 10.00
CA MET A 58 4.82 11.59 10.60
C MET A 58 3.44 11.16 10.13
N ILE A 59 2.45 11.24 11.02
CA ILE A 59 1.05 10.94 10.72
C ILE A 59 0.29 12.24 10.97
N GLY A 60 -0.36 12.75 9.95
CA GLY A 60 -1.29 13.87 9.98
C GLY A 60 -2.74 13.41 10.09
N SER A 61 -3.10 12.24 9.55
CA SER A 61 -4.45 11.66 9.66
C SER A 61 -4.48 10.14 9.68
N MET A 62 -5.58 9.59 10.19
CA MET A 62 -5.95 8.18 10.06
C MET A 62 -7.19 8.02 9.15
N GLY A 63 -7.32 6.85 8.54
CA GLY A 63 -8.43 6.52 7.66
C GLY A 63 -8.45 7.30 6.36
N CYS A 64 -9.43 6.99 5.51
CA CYS A 64 -9.56 7.61 4.19
C CYS A 64 -11.05 7.72 3.82
N PRO A 65 -11.55 8.89 3.38
CA PRO A 65 -12.96 9.03 3.02
C PRO A 65 -13.31 8.39 1.67
N TYR A 66 -12.31 7.90 0.93
CA TYR A 66 -12.53 7.20 -0.33
C TYR A 66 -12.96 5.75 -0.09
N THR A 67 -14.01 5.33 -0.79
CA THR A 67 -14.66 4.01 -0.64
C THR A 67 -14.07 2.94 -1.56
N CYS A 68 -12.74 2.90 -1.72
CA CYS A 68 -12.08 1.90 -2.56
C CYS A 68 -12.31 0.49 -2.02
N SER A 69 -12.94 -0.37 -2.82
CA SER A 69 -13.42 -1.70 -2.43
C SER A 69 -12.31 -2.69 -2.05
N PHE A 70 -11.10 -2.52 -2.61
CA PHE A 70 -9.93 -3.35 -2.32
C PHE A 70 -9.04 -2.81 -1.19
N CYS A 71 -9.25 -1.55 -0.77
CA CYS A 71 -8.32 -0.85 0.12
C CYS A 71 -8.71 -1.05 1.58
N ILE A 72 -7.72 -1.32 2.44
CA ILE A 72 -7.97 -1.51 3.88
C ILE A 72 -8.36 -0.21 4.60
N ASP A 73 -7.89 0.94 4.09
CA ASP A 73 -8.16 2.24 4.71
C ASP A 73 -9.57 2.78 4.41
N SER A 74 -10.29 2.19 3.43
CA SER A 74 -11.64 2.64 3.07
C SER A 74 -12.70 2.27 4.11
N THR A 75 -12.37 1.33 5.01
CA THR A 75 -13.24 0.92 6.13
C THR A 75 -12.95 1.71 7.41
N VAL A 76 -11.92 2.56 7.40
CA VAL A 76 -11.50 3.37 8.55
C VAL A 76 -11.94 4.81 8.32
N SER A 77 -12.75 5.34 9.24
CA SER A 77 -13.24 6.72 9.16
C SER A 77 -12.09 7.72 9.16
N TYR A 78 -12.14 8.69 8.25
CA TYR A 78 -11.14 9.75 8.20
C TYR A 78 -11.14 10.59 9.48
N GLN A 79 -9.96 10.74 10.09
CA GLN A 79 -9.76 11.59 11.26
C GLN A 79 -8.41 12.30 11.19
N PRO A 80 -8.38 13.65 11.18
CA PRO A 80 -7.15 14.39 11.33
C PRO A 80 -6.59 14.25 12.75
N MET A 81 -5.27 14.26 12.87
CA MET A 81 -4.57 14.43 14.15
C MET A 81 -4.66 15.89 14.60
N GLU A 82 -4.41 16.12 15.89
CA GLU A 82 -4.41 17.46 16.48
C GLU A 82 -3.37 18.36 15.80
N PHE A 83 -3.85 19.45 15.18
CA PHE A 83 -3.00 20.35 14.39
C PHE A 83 -1.95 21.07 15.23
N ASP A 84 -2.23 21.38 16.50
CA ASP A 84 -1.23 21.97 17.39
C ASP A 84 -0.07 21.02 17.67
N VAL A 85 -0.34 19.72 17.83
CA VAL A 85 0.70 18.69 17.98
C VAL A 85 1.56 18.63 16.71
N ILE A 86 0.95 18.69 15.52
CA ILE A 86 1.68 18.75 14.25
C ILE A 86 2.60 19.98 14.19
N LYS A 87 2.10 21.17 14.57
CA LYS A 87 2.92 22.40 14.59
C LYS A 87 4.11 22.27 15.53
N GLU A 88 3.88 21.74 16.74
CA GLU A 88 4.95 21.50 17.72
C GLU A 88 5.99 20.51 17.22
N ASP A 89 5.56 19.42 16.59
CA ASP A 89 6.43 18.40 16.02
C ASP A 89 7.31 18.96 14.89
N LEU A 90 6.74 19.73 13.97
CA LEU A 90 7.49 20.35 12.87
C LEU A 90 8.55 21.34 13.40
N ARG A 91 8.19 22.17 14.38
CA ARG A 91 9.13 23.08 15.06
C ARG A 91 10.23 22.30 15.79
N PHE A 92 9.86 21.23 16.49
CA PHE A 92 10.80 20.36 17.17
C PHE A 92 11.82 19.74 16.20
N LEU A 93 11.40 19.32 15.00
CA LEU A 93 12.31 18.74 14.01
C LEU A 93 13.39 19.71 13.52
N LEU A 94 13.10 21.02 13.43
CA LEU A 94 14.10 22.04 13.13
C LEU A 94 15.15 22.20 14.23
N THR A 95 14.87 21.78 15.47
CA THR A 95 15.86 21.72 16.55
C THR A 95 16.80 20.50 16.42
N LYS A 96 16.40 19.48 15.65
CA LYS A 96 17.14 18.22 15.49
C LYS A 96 17.97 18.19 14.21
N TYR A 97 17.47 18.82 13.15
CA TYR A 97 18.14 18.87 11.86
C TYR A 97 18.03 20.26 11.26
N LYS A 98 19.09 20.70 10.57
CA LYS A 98 19.08 21.97 9.80
C LYS A 98 18.05 21.96 8.67
N ARG A 99 17.81 20.78 8.08
CA ARG A 99 16.84 20.54 7.01
C ARG A 99 16.29 19.12 7.16
N PRO A 100 15.28 18.91 8.04
CA PRO A 100 14.69 17.60 8.24
C PRO A 100 13.97 17.13 6.97
N ARG A 101 13.79 15.81 6.85
CA ARG A 101 12.93 15.21 5.85
C ARG A 101 11.80 14.49 6.55
N VAL A 102 10.57 14.75 6.12
CA VAL A 102 9.36 14.20 6.75
C VAL A 102 8.59 13.40 5.70
N GLY A 103 8.30 12.14 6.04
CA GLY A 103 7.40 11.30 5.29
C GLY A 103 6.05 11.26 5.98
N TRP A 104 5.01 11.78 5.32
CA TRP A 104 3.63 11.66 5.75
C TRP A 104 3.13 10.25 5.44
N HIS A 105 2.71 9.53 6.48
CA HIS A 105 2.18 8.17 6.42
C HIS A 105 0.65 8.13 6.51
N ASP A 106 0.01 9.22 6.11
CA ASP A 106 -1.43 9.31 5.96
C ASP A 106 -1.87 8.37 4.84
N PRO A 107 -3.00 7.64 4.96
CA PRO A 107 -3.54 6.87 3.85
C PRO A 107 -3.82 7.73 2.60
N ASN A 108 -4.07 9.02 2.79
CA ASN A 108 -4.16 10.00 1.72
C ASN A 108 -3.90 11.40 2.29
N PHE A 109 -2.69 11.92 2.10
CA PHE A 109 -2.35 13.28 2.51
C PHE A 109 -3.14 14.31 1.69
N GLY A 110 -3.64 15.34 2.36
CA GLY A 110 -4.30 16.46 1.71
C GLY A 110 -5.81 16.30 1.51
N ILE A 111 -6.47 15.34 2.15
CA ILE A 111 -7.95 15.31 2.23
C ILE A 111 -8.50 16.65 2.73
N ARG A 112 -7.86 17.20 3.78
CA ARG A 112 -8.08 18.56 4.28
C ARG A 112 -6.91 19.47 3.86
N PHE A 113 -6.68 19.57 2.55
CA PHE A 113 -5.47 20.18 1.97
C PHE A 113 -5.12 21.53 2.59
N ASP A 114 -6.06 22.48 2.59
CA ASP A 114 -5.79 23.83 3.05
C ASP A 114 -5.45 23.89 4.54
N ASP A 115 -6.09 23.05 5.36
CA ASP A 115 -5.80 22.98 6.79
C ASP A 115 -4.37 22.50 7.04
N TYR A 116 -3.94 21.41 6.39
CA TYR A 116 -2.56 20.93 6.53
C TYR A 116 -1.54 21.94 6.03
N MET A 117 -1.81 22.61 4.92
CA MET A 117 -0.90 23.61 4.40
C MET A 117 -0.84 24.85 5.30
N ASN A 118 -1.97 25.31 5.86
CA ASN A 118 -1.99 26.38 6.87
C ASN A 118 -1.15 25.99 8.09
N VAL A 119 -1.33 24.77 8.58
CA VAL A 119 -0.58 24.22 9.73
C VAL A 119 0.93 24.22 9.46
N ILE A 120 1.37 23.75 8.28
CA ILE A 120 2.79 23.75 7.91
C ILE A 120 3.34 25.18 7.83
N GLU A 121 2.59 26.09 7.19
CA GLU A 121 2.98 27.49 6.99
C GLU A 121 3.05 28.30 8.30
N GLU A 122 2.18 27.99 9.26
CA GLU A 122 2.22 28.56 10.62
C GLU A 122 3.34 27.96 11.49
N ALA A 123 3.71 26.69 11.24
CA ALA A 123 4.68 25.98 12.05
C ALA A 123 6.11 26.38 11.73
N VAL A 124 6.45 26.42 10.43
CA VAL A 124 7.84 26.47 9.95
C VAL A 124 7.98 27.37 8.72
N PRO A 125 9.16 28.00 8.51
CA PRO A 125 9.40 28.78 7.31
C PRO A 125 9.24 27.96 6.02
N PRO A 126 8.76 28.56 4.92
CA PRO A 126 8.65 27.88 3.63
C PRO A 126 9.96 27.21 3.21
N ASP A 127 9.85 25.99 2.66
CA ASP A 127 10.97 25.17 2.17
C ASP A 127 12.08 24.90 3.22
N SER A 128 11.78 24.98 4.52
CA SER A 128 12.73 24.62 5.59
C SER A 128 12.79 23.10 5.87
N ILE A 129 11.78 22.35 5.42
CA ILE A 129 11.63 20.90 5.58
C ILE A 129 11.38 20.26 4.21
N ASP A 130 12.02 19.12 3.93
CA ASP A 130 11.68 18.33 2.73
C ASP A 130 10.53 17.37 3.05
N PHE A 131 9.39 17.53 2.37
CA PHE A 131 8.23 16.65 2.57
C PHE A 131 8.07 15.59 1.48
N ILE A 132 7.59 14.42 1.88
CA ILE A 132 7.21 13.29 1.04
C ILE A 132 5.81 12.85 1.50
N ALA A 133 4.88 12.61 0.57
CA ALA A 133 3.54 12.17 0.91
C ALA A 133 2.92 11.26 -0.17
N GLU A 134 2.01 10.39 0.25
CA GLU A 134 1.04 9.71 -0.63
C GLU A 134 -0.24 10.54 -0.70
N SER A 135 -0.81 10.73 -1.89
CA SER A 135 -2.01 11.56 -2.08
C SER A 135 -2.79 11.16 -3.33
N SER A 136 -4.09 11.44 -3.42
CA SER A 136 -4.85 11.16 -4.64
C SER A 136 -4.67 12.24 -5.72
N LEU A 137 -4.67 11.84 -7.00
CA LEU A 137 -4.57 12.79 -8.13
C LEU A 137 -5.67 13.86 -8.10
N SER A 138 -6.87 13.52 -7.61
CA SER A 138 -7.97 14.47 -7.38
C SER A 138 -7.59 15.72 -6.57
N ILE A 139 -6.67 15.57 -5.61
CA ILE A 139 -6.20 16.65 -4.72
C ILE A 139 -5.10 17.47 -5.39
N LEU A 140 -4.33 16.89 -6.31
CA LEU A 140 -3.15 17.52 -6.89
C LEU A 140 -3.50 18.50 -8.03
N THR A 141 -4.28 19.53 -7.72
CA THR A 141 -4.55 20.64 -8.64
C THR A 141 -3.33 21.55 -8.80
N GLU A 142 -3.26 22.32 -9.89
CA GLU A 142 -2.13 23.22 -10.12
C GLU A 142 -1.90 24.25 -8.98
N PRO A 143 -2.95 24.92 -8.43
CA PRO A 143 -2.79 25.78 -7.25
C PRO A 143 -2.26 25.03 -6.02
N HIS A 144 -2.70 23.78 -5.82
CA HIS A 144 -2.19 22.96 -4.72
C HIS A 144 -0.71 22.61 -4.93
N LEU A 145 -0.30 22.32 -6.15
CA LEU A 145 1.09 22.01 -6.49
C LEU A 145 2.04 23.20 -6.31
N GLU A 146 1.58 24.42 -6.61
CA GLU A 146 2.31 25.66 -6.27
C GLU A 146 2.55 25.76 -4.77
N ARG A 147 1.51 25.52 -3.96
CA ARG A 147 1.58 25.58 -2.51
C ARG A 147 2.47 24.48 -1.92
N LEU A 148 2.39 23.25 -2.45
CA LEU A 148 3.26 22.14 -2.07
C LEU A 148 4.73 22.46 -2.39
N LYS A 149 5.03 22.96 -3.59
CA LYS A 149 6.38 23.35 -4.00
C LYS A 149 6.94 24.44 -3.08
N ARG A 150 6.16 25.49 -2.80
CA ARG A 150 6.55 26.59 -1.90
C ARG A 150 6.97 26.11 -0.52
N ASN A 151 6.28 25.10 0.00
CA ASN A 151 6.48 24.59 1.36
C ASN A 151 7.46 23.41 1.46
N GLY A 152 8.16 23.07 0.37
CA GLY A 152 9.26 22.11 0.42
C GLY A 152 8.87 20.66 0.17
N PHE A 153 7.70 20.38 -0.42
CA PHE A 153 7.43 19.02 -0.92
C PHE A 153 8.41 18.65 -2.04
N LYS A 154 9.11 17.53 -1.86
CA LYS A 154 10.10 17.02 -2.81
C LYS A 154 9.62 15.77 -3.54
N ALA A 155 8.67 15.04 -2.97
CA ALA A 155 8.09 13.85 -3.57
C ALA A 155 6.60 13.73 -3.25
N ILE A 156 5.83 13.25 -4.23
CA ILE A 156 4.44 12.86 -4.06
C ILE A 156 4.21 11.50 -4.71
N LEU A 157 3.36 10.67 -4.10
CA LEU A 157 3.16 9.29 -4.51
C LEU A 157 1.68 9.02 -4.82
N PRO A 158 1.16 9.46 -5.98
CA PRO A 158 -0.24 9.26 -6.33
C PRO A 158 -0.62 7.84 -6.77
N GLY A 159 -1.80 7.40 -6.33
CA GLY A 159 -2.46 6.20 -6.82
C GLY A 159 -3.19 6.42 -8.13
N ILE A 160 -2.76 5.74 -9.21
CA ILE A 160 -3.54 5.57 -10.44
C ILE A 160 -4.48 4.38 -10.29
N GLU A 161 -3.99 3.33 -9.62
CA GLU A 161 -4.67 2.08 -9.26
C GLU A 161 -5.08 1.21 -10.45
N SER A 162 -5.90 1.72 -11.37
CA SER A 162 -6.52 0.99 -12.49
C SER A 162 -6.75 1.89 -13.71
N TRP A 163 -6.83 1.31 -14.90
CA TRP A 163 -7.26 2.02 -16.12
C TRP A 163 -8.78 1.98 -16.36
N TYR A 164 -9.49 1.10 -15.68
CA TYR A 164 -10.92 0.84 -15.89
C TYR A 164 -11.79 1.19 -14.67
N GLU A 165 -11.19 1.36 -13.49
CA GLU A 165 -11.89 1.76 -12.26
C GLU A 165 -11.30 3.04 -11.64
N MET A 166 -11.75 3.40 -10.42
CA MET A 166 -11.13 4.43 -9.55
C MET A 166 -11.12 5.86 -10.10
N GLY A 167 -12.07 6.20 -10.99
CA GLY A 167 -12.16 7.52 -11.62
C GLY A 167 -12.22 8.71 -10.67
N ASN A 168 -12.79 8.53 -9.47
CA ASN A 168 -12.89 9.58 -8.44
C ASN A 168 -11.52 9.94 -7.85
N LYS A 169 -10.65 8.95 -7.61
CA LYS A 169 -9.28 9.19 -7.10
C LYS A 169 -8.36 9.76 -8.16
N SER A 170 -8.50 9.31 -9.41
CA SER A 170 -7.68 9.75 -10.54
C SER A 170 -8.16 11.05 -11.20
N LYS A 171 -9.21 11.70 -10.66
CA LYS A 171 -9.84 12.89 -11.25
C LYS A 171 -10.32 12.68 -12.69
N THR A 172 -10.64 11.45 -13.08
CA THR A 172 -11.01 11.10 -14.47
C THR A 172 -12.51 10.93 -14.67
N GLY A 173 -13.31 10.87 -13.60
CA GLY A 173 -14.76 10.66 -13.71
C GLY A 173 -15.06 9.29 -14.31
N SER A 174 -15.95 9.22 -15.29
CA SER A 174 -16.29 7.97 -16.00
C SER A 174 -15.29 7.53 -17.07
N LYS A 175 -14.24 8.32 -17.34
CA LYS A 175 -13.24 8.01 -18.38
C LYS A 175 -12.45 6.74 -18.01
N GLN A 176 -12.26 5.87 -19.00
CA GLN A 176 -11.56 4.59 -18.88
C GLN A 176 -10.58 4.40 -20.06
N GLY A 177 -9.71 3.39 -19.98
CA GLY A 177 -8.83 2.99 -21.07
C GLY A 177 -7.91 4.13 -21.56
N GLU A 178 -7.81 4.30 -22.87
CA GLU A 178 -6.97 5.32 -23.53
C GLU A 178 -7.31 6.75 -23.12
N GLU A 179 -8.60 7.07 -22.93
CA GLU A 179 -9.01 8.42 -22.53
C GLU A 179 -8.56 8.74 -21.10
N LYS A 180 -8.64 7.74 -20.20
CA LYS A 180 -8.10 7.86 -18.84
C LYS A 180 -6.58 7.98 -18.88
N LEU A 181 -5.91 7.15 -19.67
CA LEU A 181 -4.46 7.17 -19.85
C LEU A 181 -3.94 8.55 -20.25
N GLN A 182 -4.53 9.15 -21.29
CA GLN A 182 -4.12 10.47 -21.77
C GLN A 182 -4.25 11.51 -20.66
N LYS A 183 -5.44 11.58 -20.03
CA LYS A 183 -5.70 12.55 -18.96
C LYS A 183 -4.77 12.40 -17.76
N VAL A 184 -4.51 11.16 -17.34
CA VAL A 184 -3.62 10.88 -16.20
C VAL A 184 -2.17 11.20 -16.56
N SER A 185 -1.71 10.87 -17.77
CA SER A 185 -0.36 11.19 -18.23
C SER A 185 -0.12 12.70 -18.26
N ASP A 186 -1.07 13.47 -18.82
CA ASP A 186 -0.99 14.94 -18.84
C ASP A 186 -0.94 15.53 -17.43
N HIS A 187 -1.75 14.98 -16.52
CA HIS A 187 -1.79 15.42 -15.13
C HIS A 187 -0.49 15.09 -14.39
N VAL A 188 0.05 13.88 -14.52
CA VAL A 188 1.31 13.51 -13.88
C VAL A 188 2.49 14.31 -14.42
N ASN A 189 2.54 14.56 -15.74
CA ASN A 189 3.53 15.45 -16.33
C ASN A 189 3.38 16.89 -15.81
N MET A 190 2.16 17.35 -15.51
CA MET A 190 1.95 18.63 -14.83
C MET A 190 2.49 18.64 -13.40
N ILE A 191 2.23 17.60 -12.61
CA ILE A 191 2.79 17.45 -11.26
C ILE A 191 4.33 17.51 -11.27
N LEU A 192 4.97 16.83 -12.23
CA LEU A 192 6.43 16.78 -12.40
C LEU A 192 7.07 18.15 -12.73
N ARG A 193 6.29 19.15 -13.18
CA ARG A 193 6.79 20.54 -13.34
C ARG A 193 6.94 21.26 -11.99
N TYR A 194 6.21 20.82 -10.97
CA TYR A 194 6.22 21.42 -9.64
C TYR A 194 7.08 20.64 -8.66
N LEU A 195 7.01 19.32 -8.70
CA LEU A 195 7.62 18.44 -7.70
C LEU A 195 8.78 17.62 -8.32
N PRO A 196 9.95 17.56 -7.65
CA PRO A 196 11.13 16.83 -8.15
C PRO A 196 10.95 15.33 -8.38
N TYR A 197 10.00 14.70 -7.68
CA TYR A 197 9.81 13.25 -7.70
C TYR A 197 8.33 12.89 -7.66
N VAL A 198 7.93 11.97 -8.55
CA VAL A 198 6.61 11.35 -8.53
C VAL A 198 6.76 9.84 -8.64
N GLN A 199 6.15 9.09 -7.73
CA GLN A 199 5.90 7.66 -7.92
C GLN A 199 4.42 7.44 -8.18
N THR A 200 4.07 6.70 -9.22
CA THR A 200 2.69 6.32 -9.52
C THR A 200 2.43 4.89 -9.12
N ASN A 201 1.38 4.68 -8.31
CA ASN A 201 1.02 3.37 -7.77
C ASN A 201 -0.09 2.72 -8.61
N PHE A 202 0.07 1.44 -8.91
CA PHE A 202 -0.85 0.60 -9.67
C PHE A 202 -1.15 -0.69 -8.90
N VAL A 203 -2.38 -1.20 -9.03
CA VAL A 203 -2.79 -2.51 -8.54
C VAL A 203 -3.05 -3.40 -9.74
N LEU A 204 -2.31 -4.51 -9.84
CA LEU A 204 -2.43 -5.47 -10.94
C LEU A 204 -3.31 -6.64 -10.53
N GLY A 205 -4.19 -7.05 -11.44
CA GLY A 205 -5.06 -8.22 -11.27
C GLY A 205 -6.39 -7.88 -10.61
N LEU A 206 -6.85 -6.64 -10.75
CA LEU A 206 -8.21 -6.24 -10.37
C LEU A 206 -9.24 -7.04 -11.18
N ASP A 207 -10.44 -7.21 -10.63
CA ASP A 207 -11.51 -7.95 -11.33
C ASP A 207 -11.99 -7.25 -12.62
N SER A 208 -11.71 -5.95 -12.75
CA SER A 208 -11.91 -5.17 -13.97
C SER A 208 -10.81 -5.37 -15.02
N ASP A 209 -9.67 -5.95 -14.64
CA ASP A 209 -8.57 -6.20 -15.57
C ASP A 209 -8.91 -7.42 -16.43
N GLU A 210 -8.96 -7.24 -17.74
CA GLU A 210 -9.25 -8.31 -18.69
C GLU A 210 -8.32 -8.22 -19.92
N GLY A 211 -7.77 -9.37 -20.31
CA GLY A 211 -6.85 -9.47 -21.43
C GLY A 211 -5.58 -8.62 -21.28
N PRO A 212 -4.88 -8.29 -22.38
CA PRO A 212 -3.60 -7.57 -22.32
C PRO A 212 -3.75 -6.07 -22.04
N ALA A 213 -4.94 -5.49 -22.24
CA ALA A 213 -5.12 -4.04 -22.33
C ALA A 213 -4.67 -3.26 -21.07
N PRO A 214 -4.96 -3.66 -19.81
CA PRO A 214 -4.49 -2.94 -18.63
C PRO A 214 -2.95 -2.83 -18.56
N PHE A 215 -2.25 -3.87 -19.01
CA PHE A 215 -0.79 -3.93 -19.00
C PHE A 215 -0.20 -3.09 -20.15
N GLU A 216 -0.78 -3.16 -21.34
CA GLU A 216 -0.36 -2.34 -22.49
C GLU A 216 -0.57 -0.84 -22.24
N LEU A 217 -1.70 -0.45 -21.64
CA LEU A 217 -1.94 0.93 -21.23
C LEU A 217 -0.92 1.41 -20.20
N THR A 218 -0.49 0.53 -19.29
CA THR A 218 0.57 0.84 -18.33
C THR A 218 1.92 1.07 -19.03
N LYS A 219 2.27 0.28 -20.05
CA LYS A 219 3.48 0.53 -20.85
C LYS A 219 3.42 1.87 -21.57
N LYS A 220 2.29 2.19 -22.19
CA LYS A 220 2.06 3.49 -22.83
C LYS A 220 2.19 4.64 -21.84
N PHE A 221 1.64 4.50 -20.63
CA PHE A 221 1.80 5.50 -19.57
C PHE A 221 3.27 5.78 -19.24
N ILE A 222 4.09 4.73 -19.12
CA ILE A 222 5.52 4.86 -18.82
C ILE A 222 6.24 5.63 -19.94
N ASP A 223 5.89 5.36 -21.19
CA ASP A 223 6.49 6.03 -22.34
C ASP A 223 6.06 7.50 -22.43
N MET A 224 4.80 7.81 -22.09
CA MET A 224 4.24 9.17 -22.09
C MET A 224 4.64 10.00 -20.86
N THR A 225 5.02 9.35 -19.77
CA THR A 225 5.33 9.99 -18.48
C THR A 225 6.67 9.49 -17.92
N PRO A 226 7.78 9.63 -18.68
CA PRO A 226 9.01 8.90 -18.40
C PRO A 226 9.65 9.25 -17.05
N ALA A 227 9.47 10.47 -16.53
CA ALA A 227 10.03 10.87 -15.25
C ALA A 227 9.29 10.29 -14.02
N ALA A 228 8.07 9.78 -14.19
CA ALA A 228 7.35 9.10 -13.11
C ALA A 228 7.94 7.72 -12.85
N PHE A 229 8.09 7.36 -11.57
CA PHE A 229 8.51 6.02 -11.17
C PHE A 229 7.28 5.11 -11.01
N PRO A 230 7.13 4.02 -11.79
CA PRO A 230 6.01 3.12 -11.63
C PRO A 230 6.23 2.16 -10.47
N ALA A 231 5.22 2.02 -9.60
CA ALA A 231 5.19 1.04 -8.52
C ALA A 231 3.98 0.12 -8.67
N TYR A 232 4.23 -1.18 -8.59
CA TYR A 232 3.23 -2.22 -8.78
C TYR A 232 2.94 -2.95 -7.48
N SER A 233 1.65 -3.08 -7.16
CA SER A 233 1.13 -3.98 -6.14
C SER A 233 0.31 -5.08 -6.83
N LEU A 234 0.33 -6.29 -6.29
CA LEU A 234 -0.57 -7.37 -6.69
C LEU A 234 -1.81 -7.33 -5.80
N LEU A 235 -3.00 -7.44 -6.39
CA LEU A 235 -4.26 -7.44 -5.65
C LEU A 235 -4.26 -8.54 -4.57
N SER A 236 -4.42 -8.16 -3.31
CA SER A 236 -4.35 -9.09 -2.18
C SER A 236 -5.57 -8.96 -1.28
N ALA A 237 -6.06 -10.09 -0.78
CA ALA A 237 -7.15 -10.16 0.18
C ALA A 237 -6.62 -10.11 1.62
N PHE A 238 -7.21 -9.26 2.46
CA PHE A 238 -6.82 -8.95 3.83
C PHE A 238 -7.92 -9.29 4.86
N GLY A 239 -8.78 -10.25 4.55
CA GLY A 239 -9.92 -10.61 5.41
C GLY A 239 -10.89 -9.44 5.61
N GLN A 240 -11.34 -9.22 6.84
CA GLN A 240 -12.33 -8.17 7.18
C GLN A 240 -11.88 -6.73 6.88
N ALA A 241 -10.60 -6.50 6.60
CA ALA A 241 -10.05 -5.16 6.47
C ALA A 241 -10.48 -4.42 5.19
N ALA A 242 -10.87 -5.13 4.12
CA ALA A 242 -11.33 -4.50 2.87
C ALA A 242 -12.71 -5.03 2.43
N PRO A 243 -13.60 -4.15 1.91
CA PRO A 243 -14.98 -4.53 1.60
C PRO A 243 -15.12 -5.74 0.66
N LEU A 244 -14.32 -5.79 -0.40
CA LEU A 244 -14.48 -6.78 -1.47
C LEU A 244 -14.00 -8.19 -1.06
N ASN A 245 -13.27 -8.30 0.05
CA ASN A 245 -12.72 -9.59 0.49
C ASN A 245 -13.79 -10.61 0.87
N LEU A 246 -14.97 -10.17 1.33
CA LEU A 246 -16.08 -11.09 1.59
C LEU A 246 -16.57 -11.75 0.30
N GLU A 247 -16.67 -10.96 -0.77
CA GLU A 247 -17.06 -11.45 -2.09
C GLU A 247 -16.00 -12.39 -2.68
N TYR A 248 -14.71 -12.07 -2.49
CA TYR A 248 -13.62 -12.97 -2.88
C TYR A 248 -13.66 -14.32 -2.16
N GLN A 249 -13.98 -14.32 -0.86
CA GLN A 249 -14.14 -15.56 -0.09
C GLN A 249 -15.39 -16.33 -0.53
N ARG A 250 -16.52 -15.65 -0.76
CA ARG A 250 -17.75 -16.27 -1.32
C ARG A 250 -17.53 -16.90 -2.69
N GLY A 251 -16.68 -16.28 -3.51
CA GLY A 251 -16.32 -16.79 -4.84
C GLY A 251 -15.22 -17.85 -4.82
N GLU A 252 -14.80 -18.34 -3.65
CA GLU A 252 -13.75 -19.36 -3.50
C GLU A 252 -12.39 -18.96 -4.10
N ARG A 253 -12.09 -17.66 -4.20
CA ARG A 253 -10.88 -17.16 -4.89
C ARG A 253 -9.70 -16.86 -3.96
N VAL A 254 -9.85 -16.95 -2.65
CA VAL A 254 -8.79 -16.60 -1.69
C VAL A 254 -7.94 -17.83 -1.36
N LEU A 255 -6.64 -17.73 -1.64
CA LEU A 255 -5.66 -18.78 -1.37
C LEU A 255 -5.06 -18.64 0.04
N PRO A 256 -4.71 -19.76 0.71
CA PRO A 256 -4.28 -19.77 2.12
C PRO A 256 -2.81 -19.33 2.32
N PHE A 257 -2.35 -18.31 1.59
CA PHE A 257 -0.99 -17.79 1.75
C PHE A 257 -0.71 -17.33 3.19
N PRO A 258 0.39 -17.78 3.81
CA PRO A 258 0.80 -17.32 5.14
C PRO A 258 0.82 -15.79 5.22
N PHE A 259 0.46 -15.22 6.38
CA PHE A 259 0.44 -13.77 6.59
C PHE A 259 1.77 -13.07 6.26
N HIS A 260 2.89 -13.80 6.35
CA HIS A 260 4.22 -13.36 5.91
C HIS A 260 4.25 -12.81 4.47
N PHE A 261 3.35 -13.29 3.59
CA PHE A 261 3.28 -12.90 2.20
C PHE A 261 2.17 -11.90 1.86
N LEU A 262 1.32 -11.51 2.83
CA LEU A 262 0.29 -10.48 2.64
C LEU A 262 0.91 -9.08 2.68
N ASN A 263 1.80 -8.82 1.73
CA ASN A 263 2.60 -7.60 1.61
C ASN A 263 2.51 -6.97 0.21
N ASN A 264 1.52 -7.38 -0.59
CA ASN A 264 1.23 -6.93 -1.96
C ASN A 264 2.32 -7.20 -3.02
N ASN A 265 3.43 -7.83 -2.65
CA ASN A 265 4.65 -7.80 -3.44
C ASN A 265 5.25 -9.19 -3.73
N HIS A 266 5.10 -10.14 -2.81
CA HIS A 266 5.72 -11.47 -2.91
C HIS A 266 4.74 -12.61 -3.23
N ALA A 267 3.47 -12.45 -2.89
CA ALA A 267 2.43 -13.37 -3.32
C ALA A 267 1.12 -12.61 -3.50
N MET A 268 0.39 -13.00 -4.54
CA MET A 268 -1.00 -12.65 -4.74
C MET A 268 -1.83 -13.78 -4.16
N ASN A 269 -2.54 -13.54 -3.06
CA ASN A 269 -3.38 -14.56 -2.42
C ASN A 269 -4.81 -14.61 -2.97
N LEU A 270 -5.04 -13.99 -4.12
CA LEU A 270 -6.32 -13.98 -4.77
C LEU A 270 -6.16 -14.54 -6.19
N LYS A 271 -6.92 -15.58 -6.52
CA LYS A 271 -6.99 -16.10 -7.88
C LYS A 271 -7.55 -15.01 -8.81
N PRO A 272 -6.85 -14.60 -9.88
CA PRO A 272 -7.36 -13.58 -10.80
C PRO A 272 -8.65 -14.06 -11.49
N ARG A 273 -9.58 -13.14 -11.77
CA ARG A 273 -10.89 -13.47 -12.34
C ARG A 273 -10.79 -13.85 -13.82
N ASN A 274 -10.01 -13.08 -14.57
CA ASN A 274 -10.01 -13.09 -16.03
C ASN A 274 -8.69 -13.60 -16.63
N TYR A 275 -7.87 -14.30 -15.83
CA TYR A 275 -6.57 -14.80 -16.24
C TYR A 275 -6.29 -16.17 -15.65
N SER A 276 -5.58 -17.02 -16.39
CA SER A 276 -4.86 -18.12 -15.75
C SER A 276 -3.63 -17.60 -15.00
N TRP A 277 -3.11 -18.34 -14.01
CA TRP A 277 -1.89 -17.92 -13.31
C TRP A 277 -0.66 -17.74 -14.21
N PRO A 278 -0.35 -18.67 -15.14
CA PRO A 278 0.74 -18.47 -16.08
C PRO A 278 0.58 -17.19 -16.91
N GLU A 279 -0.61 -16.98 -17.50
CA GLU A 279 -0.93 -15.80 -18.31
C GLU A 279 -0.82 -14.50 -17.53
N PHE A 280 -1.36 -14.46 -16.30
CA PHE A 280 -1.26 -13.28 -15.43
C PHE A 280 0.21 -12.92 -15.16
N TYR A 281 1.04 -13.91 -14.80
CA TYR A 281 2.45 -13.66 -14.57
C TYR A 281 3.21 -13.30 -15.85
N ASP A 282 2.81 -13.80 -17.02
CA ASP A 282 3.39 -13.39 -18.30
C ASP A 282 3.14 -11.88 -18.53
N HIS A 283 1.93 -11.39 -18.28
CA HIS A 283 1.63 -9.95 -18.34
C HIS A 283 2.38 -9.11 -17.30
N VAL A 284 2.45 -9.57 -16.04
CA VAL A 284 3.19 -8.89 -14.97
C VAL A 284 4.69 -8.81 -15.27
N ILE A 285 5.28 -9.90 -15.78
CA ILE A 285 6.69 -9.95 -16.18
C ILE A 285 6.95 -8.99 -17.35
N ASP A 286 6.05 -8.96 -18.32
CA ASP A 286 6.18 -8.14 -19.52
C ASP A 286 6.12 -6.64 -19.20
N VAL A 287 5.10 -6.17 -18.45
CA VAL A 287 5.03 -4.76 -18.01
C VAL A 287 6.22 -4.38 -17.12
N THR A 288 6.66 -5.28 -16.23
CA THR A 288 7.84 -5.04 -15.37
C THR A 288 9.12 -4.95 -16.21
N THR A 289 9.25 -5.82 -17.22
CA THR A 289 10.39 -5.80 -18.16
C THR A 289 10.43 -4.49 -18.94
N HIS A 290 9.28 -4.02 -19.44
CA HIS A 290 9.19 -2.72 -20.11
C HIS A 290 9.61 -1.58 -19.18
N SER A 291 9.07 -1.54 -17.96
CA SER A 291 9.29 -0.48 -16.95
C SER A 291 10.75 -0.28 -16.56
N PHE A 292 11.51 -1.38 -16.52
CA PHE A 292 12.90 -1.41 -16.10
C PHE A 292 13.86 -1.77 -17.26
N SER A 293 13.38 -1.74 -18.50
CA SER A 293 14.26 -1.83 -19.67
C SER A 293 15.27 -0.68 -19.67
N TRP A 294 16.46 -0.91 -20.23
CA TRP A 294 17.47 0.15 -20.32
C TRP A 294 16.96 1.39 -21.07
N ARG A 295 16.07 1.20 -22.05
CA ARG A 295 15.38 2.30 -22.75
C ARG A 295 14.52 3.11 -21.78
N SER A 296 13.63 2.48 -21.02
CA SER A 296 12.77 3.16 -20.05
C SER A 296 13.56 3.82 -18.92
N VAL A 297 14.63 3.17 -18.45
CA VAL A 297 15.54 3.73 -17.44
C VAL A 297 16.26 4.96 -17.97
N ALA A 298 16.78 4.93 -19.20
CA ALA A 298 17.42 6.07 -19.84
C ALA A 298 16.44 7.22 -20.07
N ASN A 299 15.23 6.93 -20.59
CA ASN A 299 14.17 7.93 -20.77
C ASN A 299 13.83 8.61 -19.44
N ARG A 300 13.66 7.83 -18.37
CA ARG A 300 13.42 8.36 -17.01
C ARG A 300 14.56 9.23 -16.51
N PHE A 301 15.80 8.79 -16.71
CA PHE A 301 16.99 9.54 -16.32
C PHE A 301 17.10 10.88 -17.06
N HIS A 302 16.75 10.92 -18.35
CA HIS A 302 16.75 12.14 -19.16
C HIS A 302 15.60 13.08 -18.79
N ALA A 303 14.41 12.55 -18.54
CA ALA A 303 13.23 13.33 -18.19
C ALA A 303 13.26 13.88 -16.76
N THR A 304 13.95 13.21 -15.84
CA THR A 304 14.13 13.69 -14.47
C THR A 304 15.11 14.88 -14.46
N THR A 305 14.78 16.01 -13.85
CA THR A 305 15.66 17.19 -13.86
C THR A 305 16.63 17.26 -12.68
N THR A 306 16.29 16.62 -11.55
CA THR A 306 17.02 16.76 -10.28
C THR A 306 17.93 15.56 -9.96
N LYS A 307 19.09 15.83 -9.36
CA LYS A 307 20.15 14.82 -9.13
C LYS A 307 19.73 13.67 -8.19
N ILE A 308 19.04 13.99 -7.08
CA ILE A 308 18.63 12.99 -6.08
C ILE A 308 17.61 12.00 -6.69
N PRO A 309 16.49 12.47 -7.26
CA PRO A 309 15.58 11.65 -8.07
C PRO A 309 16.22 10.79 -9.15
N LYS A 310 17.17 11.34 -9.95
CA LYS A 310 17.90 10.55 -10.96
C LYS A 310 18.59 9.34 -10.36
N TRP A 311 19.34 9.55 -9.28
CA TRP A 311 20.08 8.49 -8.61
C TRP A 311 19.14 7.49 -7.93
N MET A 312 18.09 7.97 -7.25
CA MET A 312 17.08 7.09 -6.64
C MET A 312 16.39 6.21 -7.67
N ASN A 313 15.94 6.77 -8.79
CA ASN A 313 15.29 6.02 -9.85
C ASN A 313 16.22 4.95 -10.45
N PHE A 314 17.50 5.27 -10.62
CA PHE A 314 18.49 4.30 -11.09
C PHE A 314 18.70 3.17 -10.08
N VAL A 315 18.96 3.51 -8.81
CA VAL A 315 19.18 2.51 -7.74
C VAL A 315 17.96 1.61 -7.58
N ARG A 316 16.75 2.18 -7.56
CA ARG A 316 15.51 1.41 -7.44
C ARG A 316 15.31 0.45 -8.61
N ALA A 317 15.63 0.87 -9.84
CA ALA A 317 15.57 0.00 -11.02
C ALA A 317 16.49 -1.22 -10.93
N ILE A 318 17.73 -1.06 -10.44
CA ILE A 318 18.70 -2.16 -10.31
C ILE A 318 18.56 -2.95 -9.00
N SER A 319 17.72 -2.49 -8.06
CA SER A 319 17.52 -3.10 -6.74
C SER A 319 16.53 -4.27 -6.76
N SER A 320 16.12 -4.69 -5.56
CA SER A 320 15.01 -5.63 -5.36
C SER A 320 13.69 -5.16 -5.98
N GLU A 321 13.46 -3.86 -6.15
CA GLU A 321 12.19 -3.35 -6.67
C GLU A 321 12.04 -3.50 -8.19
N GLY A 322 13.14 -3.41 -8.95
CA GLY A 322 13.14 -3.64 -10.40
C GLY A 322 13.61 -5.05 -10.75
N PHE A 323 14.92 -5.22 -10.96
CA PHE A 323 15.50 -6.50 -11.42
C PHE A 323 15.30 -7.65 -10.44
N GLY A 324 15.35 -7.40 -9.13
CA GLY A 324 15.08 -8.45 -8.14
C GLY A 324 13.64 -8.97 -8.20
N ARG A 325 12.67 -8.07 -8.31
CA ARG A 325 11.25 -8.39 -8.46
C ARG A 325 10.98 -9.11 -9.77
N LEU A 326 11.59 -8.68 -10.87
CA LEU A 326 11.48 -9.37 -12.16
C LEU A 326 12.04 -10.80 -12.10
N LYS A 327 13.18 -11.01 -11.42
CA LYS A 327 13.74 -12.35 -11.18
C LYS A 327 12.78 -13.22 -10.35
N PHE A 328 12.15 -12.63 -9.34
CA PHE A 328 11.16 -13.33 -8.52
C PHE A 328 9.94 -13.76 -9.35
N TYR A 329 9.33 -12.84 -10.12
CA TYR A 329 8.18 -13.16 -10.97
C TYR A 329 8.50 -14.24 -12.01
N ARG A 330 9.66 -14.15 -12.68
CA ARG A 330 10.12 -15.22 -13.60
C ARG A 330 10.30 -16.56 -12.89
N LYS A 331 10.75 -16.57 -11.63
CA LYS A 331 10.86 -17.81 -10.85
C LYS A 331 9.48 -18.39 -10.55
N VAL A 332 8.52 -17.56 -10.14
CA VAL A 332 7.14 -18.00 -9.90
C VAL A 332 6.50 -18.54 -11.18
N ARG A 333 6.60 -17.79 -12.30
CA ARG A 333 6.07 -18.22 -13.60
C ARG A 333 6.61 -19.55 -14.08
N ARG A 334 7.92 -19.79 -13.88
CA ARG A 334 8.55 -21.08 -14.20
C ARG A 334 8.04 -22.20 -13.28
N LEU A 335 7.89 -21.94 -11.98
CA LEU A 335 7.36 -22.94 -11.04
C LEU A 335 5.91 -23.31 -11.36
N LEU A 336 5.08 -22.35 -11.78
CA LEU A 336 3.71 -22.63 -12.23
C LEU A 336 3.64 -23.59 -13.43
N GLU A 337 4.71 -23.70 -14.21
CA GLU A 337 4.80 -24.58 -15.38
C GLU A 337 5.48 -25.91 -15.07
N GLU A 338 6.60 -25.88 -14.35
CA GLU A 338 7.45 -27.05 -14.10
C GLU A 338 7.05 -27.85 -12.86
N ASP A 339 6.40 -27.22 -11.86
CA ASP A 339 6.10 -27.83 -10.56
C ASP A 339 4.58 -27.94 -10.37
N ARG A 340 4.06 -29.16 -10.53
CA ARG A 340 2.63 -29.46 -10.39
C ARG A 340 2.11 -29.12 -8.99
N ALA A 341 2.83 -29.48 -7.93
CA ALA A 341 2.38 -29.20 -6.56
C ALA A 341 2.35 -27.69 -6.28
N PHE A 342 3.29 -26.93 -6.85
CA PHE A 342 3.25 -25.47 -6.82
C PHE A 342 2.02 -24.92 -7.54
N ARG A 343 1.72 -25.43 -8.73
CA ARG A 343 0.54 -25.01 -9.51
C ARG A 343 -0.76 -25.36 -8.79
N ASP A 344 -0.89 -26.56 -8.25
CA ASP A 344 -2.08 -27.04 -7.53
C ASP A 344 -2.43 -26.10 -6.36
N TYR A 345 -1.42 -25.62 -5.65
CA TYR A 345 -1.62 -24.63 -4.57
C TYR A 345 -2.17 -23.30 -5.08
N PHE A 346 -1.68 -22.82 -6.22
CA PHE A 346 -2.19 -21.59 -6.85
C PHE A 346 -3.59 -21.78 -7.43
N GLU A 347 -3.89 -22.97 -7.96
CA GLU A 347 -5.22 -23.26 -8.49
C GLU A 347 -6.28 -23.48 -7.42
N GLY A 348 -5.87 -23.67 -6.16
CA GLY A 348 -6.73 -23.98 -5.02
C GLY A 348 -7.01 -25.48 -4.85
N GLU A 349 -6.31 -26.33 -5.59
CA GLU A 349 -6.46 -27.79 -5.55
C GLU A 349 -5.81 -28.42 -4.28
N THR A 350 -4.89 -27.69 -3.65
CA THR A 350 -4.29 -28.08 -2.36
C THR A 350 -4.08 -26.87 -1.44
N THR A 351 -4.14 -27.10 -0.14
CA THR A 351 -3.78 -26.12 0.90
C THR A 351 -2.36 -26.30 1.42
N GLU A 352 -1.63 -27.30 0.94
CA GLU A 352 -0.25 -27.56 1.35
C GLU A 352 0.69 -26.51 0.76
N LEU A 353 1.34 -25.75 1.63
CA LEU A 353 2.20 -24.65 1.23
C LEU A 353 3.41 -25.18 0.43
N PRO A 354 3.69 -24.66 -0.78
CA PRO A 354 4.83 -25.12 -1.56
C PRO A 354 6.16 -24.89 -0.84
N GLN A 355 7.08 -25.86 -0.95
CA GLN A 355 8.40 -25.80 -0.28
C GLN A 355 9.18 -24.51 -0.60
N PHE A 356 8.96 -23.95 -1.80
CA PHE A 356 9.48 -22.64 -2.19
C PHE A 356 9.15 -21.55 -1.16
N TYR A 357 7.88 -21.41 -0.77
CA TYR A 357 7.43 -20.40 0.18
C TYR A 357 7.85 -20.73 1.61
N HIS A 358 7.82 -22.01 1.99
CA HIS A 358 8.34 -22.46 3.27
C HIS A 358 9.82 -22.04 3.46
N ASN A 359 10.65 -22.25 2.43
CA ASN A 359 12.06 -21.86 2.45
C ASN A 359 12.25 -20.34 2.51
N LEU A 360 11.37 -19.57 1.87
CA LEU A 360 11.40 -18.10 1.97
C LEU A 360 11.13 -17.63 3.40
N ILE A 361 10.06 -18.13 4.05
CA ILE A 361 9.75 -17.77 5.45
C ILE A 361 10.93 -18.14 6.36
N LYS A 362 11.44 -19.37 6.25
CA LYS A 362 12.57 -19.83 7.07
C LYS A 362 13.81 -18.94 6.89
N ARG A 363 14.13 -18.56 5.65
CA ARG A 363 15.26 -17.66 5.36
C ARG A 363 15.05 -16.26 5.95
N ASP A 364 13.83 -15.73 5.85
CA ASP A 364 13.52 -14.38 6.30
C ASP A 364 13.47 -14.28 7.84
N LEU A 365 12.91 -15.28 8.52
CA LEU A 365 12.85 -15.35 9.99
C LEU A 365 14.18 -15.74 10.64
N ARG A 366 15.07 -16.43 9.92
CA ARG A 366 16.36 -16.92 10.44
C ARG A 366 16.15 -17.71 11.73
N GLU A 367 16.83 -17.36 12.82
CA GLU A 367 16.74 -18.02 14.13
C GLU A 367 15.32 -17.99 14.72
N LEU A 368 14.49 -17.00 14.36
CA LEU A 368 13.10 -16.91 14.82
C LEU A 368 12.21 -18.04 14.24
N TRP A 369 12.65 -18.70 13.18
CA TRP A 369 11.93 -19.83 12.58
C TRP A 369 11.71 -20.97 13.59
N GLU A 370 12.72 -21.28 14.40
CA GLU A 370 12.66 -22.37 15.38
C GLU A 370 11.66 -22.09 16.51
N TRP A 371 11.32 -20.81 16.72
CA TRP A 371 10.34 -20.36 17.71
C TRP A 371 8.93 -20.23 17.14
N LEU A 372 8.77 -20.35 15.82
CA LEU A 372 7.49 -20.19 15.17
C LEU A 372 6.60 -21.42 15.47
N PRO A 373 5.39 -21.24 16.03
CA PRO A 373 4.48 -22.36 16.23
C PRO A 373 4.18 -23.07 14.92
N LYS A 374 4.14 -24.41 14.91
CA LYS A 374 3.94 -25.22 13.69
C LYS A 374 2.71 -24.78 12.86
N ARG A 375 1.66 -24.29 13.50
CA ARG A 375 0.42 -23.83 12.85
C ARG A 375 0.44 -22.36 12.41
N ALA A 376 1.48 -21.58 12.71
CA ALA A 376 1.50 -20.14 12.46
C ALA A 376 1.60 -19.76 10.97
N ILE A 377 2.01 -20.71 10.12
CA ILE A 377 2.00 -20.52 8.66
C ILE A 377 0.68 -20.94 8.01
N HIS A 378 -0.30 -21.39 8.80
CA HIS A 378 -1.61 -21.80 8.33
C HIS A 378 -2.68 -20.88 8.91
N HIS A 379 -3.68 -20.55 8.10
CA HIS A 379 -4.88 -19.86 8.53
C HIS A 379 -6.06 -20.33 7.68
N ASN A 380 -7.28 -20.12 8.16
CA ASN A 380 -8.48 -20.34 7.34
C ASN A 380 -8.68 -19.11 6.43
N PRO A 381 -8.48 -19.21 5.10
CA PRO A 381 -8.67 -18.07 4.19
C PRO A 381 -10.14 -17.65 4.08
N TYR A 382 -11.10 -18.51 4.48
CA TYR A 382 -12.54 -18.26 4.46
C TYR A 382 -13.11 -17.90 5.85
N ALA A 383 -12.24 -17.56 6.82
CA ALA A 383 -12.68 -17.27 8.19
C ALA A 383 -13.69 -16.11 8.28
N TYR A 384 -13.57 -15.11 7.41
CA TYR A 384 -14.50 -13.99 7.39
C TYR A 384 -15.87 -14.42 6.85
N PHE A 385 -15.90 -15.12 5.72
CA PHE A 385 -17.13 -15.65 5.15
C PHE A 385 -17.86 -16.57 6.13
N ASN A 386 -17.16 -17.51 6.76
CA ASN A 386 -17.74 -18.43 7.74
C ASN A 386 -18.34 -17.68 8.93
N ALA A 387 -17.65 -16.66 9.45
CA ALA A 387 -18.16 -15.85 10.55
C ALA A 387 -19.42 -15.06 10.17
N GLU A 388 -19.53 -14.56 8.93
CA GLU A 388 -20.75 -13.91 8.45
C GLU A 388 -21.91 -14.89 8.25
N GLN A 389 -21.65 -16.09 7.73
CA GLN A 389 -22.68 -17.14 7.64
C GLN A 389 -23.24 -17.49 9.01
N GLU A 390 -22.39 -17.71 10.01
CA GLU A 390 -22.83 -17.98 11.38
C GLU A 390 -23.67 -16.83 11.98
N ARG A 391 -23.34 -15.57 11.65
CA ARG A 391 -24.12 -14.39 12.09
C ARG A 391 -25.49 -14.34 11.42
N GLU A 392 -25.53 -14.57 10.10
CA GLU A 392 -26.77 -14.60 9.32
C GLU A 392 -27.72 -15.71 9.80
N GLU A 393 -27.18 -16.90 10.08
CA GLU A 393 -27.93 -18.02 10.66
C GLU A 393 -28.51 -17.67 12.03
N LYS A 394 -27.69 -17.16 12.96
CA LYS A 394 -28.15 -16.72 14.29
C LYS A 394 -29.26 -15.66 14.21
N ALA A 395 -29.12 -14.70 13.29
CA ALA A 395 -30.14 -13.66 13.08
C ALA A 395 -31.46 -14.24 12.55
N ARG A 396 -31.42 -15.25 11.68
CA ARG A 396 -32.62 -15.96 11.18
C ARG A 396 -33.32 -16.74 12.30
N PHE A 397 -32.56 -17.46 13.13
CA PHE A 397 -33.12 -18.20 14.27
C PHE A 397 -33.77 -17.27 15.31
N SER A 398 -33.15 -16.13 15.63
CA SER A 398 -33.72 -15.15 16.55
C SER A 398 -35.03 -14.54 16.01
N LYS A 399 -35.10 -14.22 14.71
CA LYS A 399 -36.34 -13.72 14.10
C LYS A 399 -37.46 -14.76 14.11
N ALA A 400 -37.15 -16.04 13.89
CA ALA A 400 -38.14 -17.11 13.93
C ALA A 400 -38.73 -17.33 15.35
N GLN A 401 -37.94 -17.11 16.40
CA GLN A 401 -38.38 -17.19 17.80
C GLN A 401 -39.20 -15.98 18.29
N VAL A 402 -39.15 -14.85 17.58
CA VAL A 402 -39.97 -13.65 17.90
C VAL A 402 -41.32 -13.69 17.18
N VAL A 403 -41.45 -14.52 16.14
CA VAL A 403 -42.68 -14.69 15.34
C VAL A 403 -43.50 -15.91 15.79
N ALA A 404 -42.90 -16.82 16.58
CA ALA A 404 -43.57 -17.91 17.28
C ALA A 404 -43.93 -17.48 18.70
#